data_AF-A0A257JJS2-F1
#
_entry.id   AF-A0A257JJS2-F1
#
_cell.length_a   1.000
_cell.length_b   1.000
_cell.length_c   1.000
_cell.angle_alpha   90.00
_cell.angle_beta   90.00
_cell.angle_gamma   90.00
#
_symmetry.space_group_name_H-M   'P 1'
#
loop_
_entity.id
_entity.type
_entity.pdbx_description
1 polymer ?
#
loop_
_entity_poly.entity_id
_entity_poly.type
_entity_poly.pdbx_seq_one_letter_code
_entity_poly.pdbx_strand_id
1 'polypeptide(L)'
;MHPFLCSRCGATVFFENDACLSCGAPLGFAPGPAQLLAFDPTAGQAADAPWLRDDAGAPLRPCANRWTAAHCNWMLHTDDPPEQALCRSCRLTQVLPDLARPGNGLRWQRIEQAKRRLVYTLGRLGLAPLPKQGPADPFGLAFRLLEDEPGQPPVKIGHDRGTVTLNVAEADDDHREAQRVRLHEQDRTLLGHLRHETAHYLQYRWIADTPAAATCRAAFGDERADYAQALQRHYALGPPPDWAQHHISAYASAHPWEDWAETCAHCLLVLDAVETASAWGLQLSGPAQTA
;
A
#
# COMPACT_ATOMS: atom_id res chain seq x y z
N MET A 1 -12.12 -4.53 4.66
CA MET A 1 -11.00 -5.48 4.47
C MET A 1 -11.40 -6.83 5.04
N HIS A 2 -10.91 -7.92 4.48
CA HIS A 2 -11.15 -9.29 4.95
C HIS A 2 -10.93 -9.42 6.48
N PRO A 3 -11.95 -9.76 7.29
CA PRO A 3 -11.76 -10.10 8.71
C PRO A 3 -11.06 -11.45 8.87
N PHE A 4 -10.20 -11.57 9.86
CA PHE A 4 -9.53 -12.82 10.22
C PHE A 4 -10.17 -13.42 11.47
N LEU A 5 -9.80 -14.66 11.78
CA LEU A 5 -10.15 -15.31 13.05
C LEU A 5 -8.89 -15.43 13.90
N CYS A 6 -9.00 -15.11 15.19
CA CYS A 6 -7.93 -15.38 16.15
C CYS A 6 -7.67 -16.89 16.20
N SER A 7 -6.45 -17.32 15.88
CA SER A 7 -6.11 -18.76 15.84
C SER A 7 -6.31 -19.47 17.19
N ARG A 8 -6.24 -18.74 18.31
CA ARG A 8 -6.45 -19.29 19.67
C ARG A 8 -7.92 -19.44 20.09
N CYS A 9 -8.75 -18.43 19.85
CA CYS A 9 -10.11 -18.40 20.42
C CYS A 9 -11.24 -18.26 19.37
N GLY A 10 -10.90 -18.17 18.09
CA GLY A 10 -11.86 -18.05 16.99
C GLY A 10 -12.57 -16.69 16.88
N ALA A 11 -12.31 -15.73 17.78
CA ALA A 11 -12.91 -14.40 17.71
C ALA A 11 -12.51 -13.67 16.41
N THR A 12 -13.44 -12.92 15.83
CA THR A 12 -13.17 -12.04 14.68
C THR A 12 -12.15 -10.97 15.05
N VAL A 13 -11.11 -10.85 14.25
CA VAL A 13 -10.04 -9.84 14.37
C VAL A 13 -9.78 -9.21 13.00
N PHE A 14 -9.23 -8.01 12.98
CA PHE A 14 -8.96 -7.24 11.77
C PHE A 14 -7.47 -7.15 11.52
N PHE A 15 -7.12 -6.89 10.26
CA PHE A 15 -5.77 -6.93 9.73
C PHE A 15 -4.72 -6.17 10.56
N GLU A 16 -5.12 -5.11 11.24
CA GLU A 16 -4.23 -4.28 12.06
C GLU A 16 -4.18 -4.62 13.54
N ASN A 17 -5.00 -5.58 13.99
CA ASN A 17 -4.93 -6.02 15.36
C ASN A 17 -3.56 -6.68 15.63
N ASP A 18 -2.97 -6.26 16.74
CA ASP A 18 -1.74 -6.79 17.32
C ASP A 18 -2.01 -7.54 18.63
N ALA A 19 -3.27 -7.56 19.08
CA ALA A 19 -3.79 -8.38 20.16
C ALA A 19 -5.27 -8.74 19.91
N CYS A 20 -5.71 -9.88 20.42
CA CYS A 20 -7.11 -10.29 20.40
C CYS A 20 -7.85 -9.64 21.57
N LEU A 21 -8.89 -8.88 21.27
CA LEU A 21 -9.72 -8.21 22.30
C LEU A 21 -10.58 -9.18 23.13
N SER A 22 -10.73 -10.44 22.70
CA SER A 22 -11.50 -11.47 23.41
C SER A 22 -10.63 -12.25 24.41
N CYS A 23 -9.51 -12.83 23.95
CA CYS A 23 -8.65 -13.68 24.79
C CYS A 23 -7.35 -13.00 25.26
N GLY A 24 -7.07 -11.77 24.84
CA GLY A 24 -5.86 -11.02 25.21
C GLY A 24 -4.57 -11.50 24.53
N ALA A 25 -4.62 -12.52 23.68
CA ALA A 25 -3.43 -13.05 23.03
C ALA A 25 -2.80 -12.02 22.07
N PRO A 26 -1.47 -11.78 22.11
CA PRO A 26 -0.77 -11.04 21.06
C PRO A 26 -1.01 -11.70 19.70
N LEU A 27 -1.19 -10.89 18.67
CA LEU A 27 -1.44 -11.32 17.29
C LEU A 27 -0.35 -10.83 16.37
N GLY A 28 -0.04 -11.60 15.34
CA GLY A 28 0.82 -11.16 14.24
C GLY A 28 0.44 -11.77 12.91
N PHE A 29 0.54 -10.95 11.88
CA PHE A 29 0.18 -11.34 10.53
C PHE A 29 1.32 -12.13 9.89
N ALA A 30 1.06 -13.39 9.58
CA ALA A 30 1.97 -14.30 8.91
C ALA A 30 1.78 -14.19 7.38
N PRO A 31 2.74 -13.61 6.64
CA PRO A 31 2.54 -13.27 5.24
C PRO A 31 2.41 -14.46 4.28
N GLY A 32 2.96 -15.63 4.66
CA GLY A 32 2.89 -16.88 3.91
C GLY A 32 1.48 -17.47 3.89
N PRO A 33 0.93 -17.90 5.04
CA PRO A 33 -0.45 -18.41 5.11
C PRO A 33 -1.51 -17.31 4.98
N ALA A 34 -1.10 -16.03 5.02
CA ALA A 34 -1.99 -14.86 5.03
C ALA A 34 -3.02 -14.90 6.16
N GLN A 35 -2.57 -15.13 7.40
CA GLN A 35 -3.40 -15.24 8.60
C GLN A 35 -2.88 -14.38 9.74
N LEU A 36 -3.77 -14.02 10.67
CA LEU A 36 -3.40 -13.46 11.97
C LEU A 36 -3.28 -14.59 12.99
N LEU A 37 -2.06 -14.84 13.45
CA LEU A 37 -1.74 -15.93 14.36
C LEU A 37 -1.58 -15.37 15.78
N ALA A 38 -2.13 -16.08 16.75
CA ALA A 38 -2.00 -15.76 18.16
C ALA A 38 -0.72 -16.37 18.74
N PHE A 39 -0.07 -15.65 19.66
CA PHE A 39 1.18 -16.07 20.29
C PHE A 39 1.08 -16.10 21.80
N ASP A 40 1.99 -16.81 22.46
CA ASP A 40 2.10 -16.78 23.91
C ASP A 40 2.70 -15.44 24.37
N PRO A 41 2.01 -14.65 25.23
CA PRO A 41 2.55 -13.39 25.75
C PRO A 41 3.81 -13.56 26.61
N THR A 42 4.10 -14.78 27.09
CA THR A 42 5.29 -15.11 27.88
C THR A 42 6.53 -15.41 27.02
N ALA A 43 6.36 -15.55 25.70
CA ALA A 43 7.46 -15.67 24.75
C ALA A 43 8.11 -14.30 24.49
N GLY A 44 8.84 -13.80 25.49
CA GLY A 44 9.90 -12.78 25.40
C GLY A 44 9.57 -11.43 24.74
N GLN A 45 9.61 -10.34 25.52
CA GLN A 45 9.68 -8.95 25.04
C GLN A 45 11.13 -8.49 24.73
N ALA A 46 12.00 -9.38 24.26
CA ALA A 46 13.41 -9.07 23.98
C ALA A 46 13.68 -8.98 22.47
N ALA A 47 14.67 -8.19 22.06
CA ALA A 47 15.12 -8.12 20.66
C ALA A 47 15.59 -9.49 20.11
N ASP A 48 15.92 -10.42 21.00
CA ASP A 48 16.29 -11.81 20.73
C ASP A 48 15.15 -12.80 21.01
N ALA A 49 13.90 -12.33 21.07
CA ALA A 49 12.75 -13.16 21.41
C ALA A 49 12.67 -14.39 20.49
N PRO A 50 12.67 -15.61 21.07
CA PRO A 50 12.64 -16.83 20.30
C PRO A 50 11.36 -16.86 19.47
N TRP A 51 11.49 -17.40 18.26
CA TRP A 51 10.40 -17.65 17.35
C TRP A 51 9.06 -17.91 18.05
N LEU A 52 8.09 -17.03 17.81
CA LEU A 52 6.72 -17.21 18.25
C LEU A 52 6.18 -18.42 17.51
N ARG A 53 5.77 -19.44 18.26
CA ARG A 53 5.12 -20.60 17.67
C ARG A 53 3.66 -20.25 17.42
N ASP A 54 3.20 -20.50 16.20
CA ASP A 54 1.77 -20.60 15.97
C ASP A 54 1.21 -21.85 16.68
N ASP A 55 -0.11 -22.02 16.64
CA ASP A 55 -0.77 -23.18 17.26
C ASP A 55 -0.34 -24.52 16.61
N ALA A 56 0.32 -24.49 15.43
CA ALA A 56 0.90 -25.63 14.74
C ALA A 56 2.40 -25.85 15.04
N GLY A 57 3.03 -24.99 15.85
CA GLY A 57 4.42 -25.09 16.27
C GLY A 57 5.44 -24.46 15.32
N ALA A 58 5.01 -23.82 14.22
CA ALA A 58 5.89 -23.21 13.24
C ALA A 58 6.51 -21.92 13.81
N PRO A 59 7.85 -21.79 13.77
CA PRO A 59 8.50 -20.64 14.35
C PRO A 59 8.34 -19.38 13.47
N LEU A 60 7.84 -18.27 14.02
CA LEU A 60 7.75 -16.94 13.36
C LEU A 60 8.46 -15.86 14.16
N ARG A 61 9.16 -14.93 13.50
CA ARG A 61 9.84 -13.82 14.18
C ARG A 61 9.11 -12.50 13.96
N PRO A 62 8.85 -11.69 14.99
CA PRO A 62 8.24 -10.38 14.78
C PRO A 62 9.16 -9.45 13.99
N CYS A 63 8.57 -8.58 13.17
CA CYS A 63 9.30 -7.49 12.53
C CYS A 63 9.98 -6.60 13.58
N ALA A 64 11.22 -6.16 13.32
CA ALA A 64 11.91 -5.22 14.20
C ALA A 64 11.14 -3.90 14.42
N ASN A 65 10.26 -3.52 13.48
CA ASN A 65 9.37 -2.37 13.61
C ASN A 65 8.09 -2.64 14.44
N ARG A 66 7.97 -3.79 15.12
CA ARG A 66 6.80 -4.10 15.96
C ARG A 66 6.67 -3.15 17.14
N TRP A 67 7.77 -2.88 17.82
CA TRP A 67 7.82 -2.08 19.05
C TRP A 67 8.35 -0.66 18.81
N THR A 68 8.43 -0.23 17.56
CA THR A 68 8.72 1.15 17.18
C THR A 68 7.40 1.90 16.96
N ALA A 69 7.47 3.20 16.68
CA ALA A 69 6.28 3.99 16.36
C ALA A 69 5.50 3.47 15.13
N ALA A 70 6.08 2.63 14.27
CA ALA A 70 5.36 2.01 13.15
C ALA A 70 4.28 1.00 13.56
N HIS A 71 4.36 0.47 14.79
CA HIS A 71 3.48 -0.57 15.33
C HIS A 71 3.22 -1.71 14.32
N CYS A 72 4.29 -2.29 13.77
CA CYS A 72 4.16 -3.32 12.75
C CYS A 72 3.72 -4.66 13.34
N ASN A 73 2.57 -5.18 12.92
CA ASN A 73 2.09 -6.49 13.37
C ASN A 73 2.52 -7.66 12.45
N TRP A 74 3.29 -7.42 11.38
CA TRP A 74 3.71 -8.49 10.46
C TRP A 74 4.88 -9.30 11.01
N MET A 75 4.89 -10.58 10.64
CA MET A 75 5.90 -11.57 11.02
C MET A 75 6.85 -11.88 9.84
N LEU A 76 8.03 -12.38 10.17
CA LEU A 76 8.98 -12.99 9.26
C LEU A 76 8.83 -14.51 9.29
N HIS A 77 9.09 -15.15 8.15
CA HIS A 77 9.03 -16.60 7.99
C HIS A 77 10.39 -17.24 8.30
N THR A 78 10.42 -18.57 8.47
CA THR A 78 11.67 -19.33 8.65
C THR A 78 12.61 -19.26 7.47
N ASP A 79 12.06 -19.01 6.29
CA ASP A 79 12.82 -18.95 5.04
C ASP A 79 13.40 -17.55 4.78
N ASP A 80 13.00 -16.55 5.57
CA ASP A 80 13.66 -15.24 5.53
C ASP A 80 15.08 -15.39 6.13
N PRO A 81 16.11 -14.76 5.53
CA PRO A 81 17.48 -14.83 6.05
C PRO A 81 17.56 -14.44 7.53
N PRO A 82 18.38 -15.12 8.36
CA PRO A 82 18.50 -14.82 9.79
C PRO A 82 18.80 -13.34 10.09
N GLU A 83 19.60 -12.70 9.24
CA GLU A 83 19.98 -11.28 9.33
C GLU A 83 18.85 -10.30 8.95
N GLN A 84 17.80 -10.78 8.25
CA GLN A 84 16.70 -9.94 7.80
C GLN A 84 15.85 -9.52 9.02
N ALA A 85 15.96 -8.29 9.52
CA ALA A 85 15.17 -7.89 10.70
C ALA A 85 13.76 -7.35 10.38
N LEU A 86 13.53 -6.94 9.14
CA LEU A 86 12.29 -6.28 8.71
C LEU A 86 11.39 -7.22 7.91
N CYS A 87 10.07 -7.15 8.10
CA CYS A 87 9.11 -7.91 7.31
C CYS A 87 9.07 -7.44 5.85
N ARG A 88 8.39 -8.22 4.99
CA ARG A 88 8.33 -7.95 3.53
C ARG A 88 7.76 -6.57 3.14
N SER A 89 6.95 -5.94 4.01
CA SER A 89 6.45 -4.57 3.77
C SER A 89 7.42 -3.51 4.31
N CYS A 90 7.91 -3.66 5.54
CA CYS A 90 8.80 -2.66 6.15
C CYS A 90 10.14 -2.54 5.42
N ARG A 91 10.66 -3.62 4.81
CA ARG A 91 11.89 -3.57 3.99
C ARG A 91 11.76 -2.73 2.71
N LEU A 92 10.54 -2.37 2.31
CA LEU A 92 10.31 -1.47 1.18
C LEU A 92 10.53 0.00 1.56
N THR A 93 10.56 0.37 2.84
CA THR A 93 10.82 1.75 3.24
C THR A 93 12.32 1.98 3.38
N GLN A 94 12.87 2.87 2.56
CA GLN A 94 14.31 3.19 2.57
C GLN A 94 14.62 4.46 3.34
N VAL A 95 13.67 5.41 3.42
CA VAL A 95 13.85 6.67 4.12
C VAL A 95 12.65 6.91 5.03
N LEU A 96 12.95 7.28 6.28
CA LEU A 96 12.00 7.69 7.30
C LEU A 96 12.14 9.20 7.54
N PRO A 97 11.06 9.89 7.97
CA PRO A 97 11.17 11.27 8.44
C PRO A 97 11.97 11.33 9.75
N ASP A 98 12.31 12.55 10.21
CA ASP A 98 12.92 12.70 11.52
C ASP A 98 11.91 12.32 12.61
N LEU A 99 12.14 11.18 13.27
CA LEU A 99 11.25 10.66 14.32
C LEU A 99 11.37 11.43 15.65
N ALA A 100 12.36 12.32 15.79
CA ALA A 100 12.43 13.23 16.93
C ALA A 100 11.40 14.37 16.81
N ARG A 101 10.92 14.67 15.60
CA ARG A 101 9.88 15.69 15.38
C ARG A 101 8.52 15.17 15.84
N PRO A 102 7.77 15.96 16.65
CA PRO A 102 6.44 15.56 17.11
C PRO A 102 5.50 15.19 15.96
N GLY A 103 4.75 14.10 16.14
CA GLY A 103 3.78 13.61 15.16
C GLY A 103 4.34 12.66 14.10
N ASN A 104 5.64 12.72 13.77
CA ASN A 104 6.22 11.88 12.70
C ASN A 104 6.14 10.38 13.00
N GLY A 105 6.19 9.97 14.28
CA GLY A 105 5.91 8.59 14.67
C GLY A 105 4.51 8.10 14.27
N LEU A 106 3.47 8.92 14.51
CA LEU A 106 2.09 8.59 14.15
C LEU A 106 1.87 8.62 12.63
N ARG A 107 2.48 9.60 11.94
CA ARG A 107 2.44 9.67 10.46
C ARG A 107 3.08 8.43 9.85
N TRP A 108 4.23 8.02 10.36
CA TRP A 108 4.91 6.80 9.94
C TRP A 108 4.03 5.56 10.15
N GLN A 109 3.38 5.44 11.33
CA GLN A 109 2.44 4.35 11.62
C GLN A 109 1.31 4.27 10.57
N ARG A 110 0.65 5.40 10.27
CA ARG A 110 -0.47 5.47 9.33
C ARG A 110 -0.05 5.11 7.90
N ILE A 111 1.10 5.61 7.46
CA ILE A 111 1.64 5.30 6.13
C ILE A 111 2.01 3.83 6.02
N GLU A 112 2.70 3.27 7.02
CA GLU A 112 3.05 1.85 7.04
C GLU A 112 1.82 0.95 7.10
N GLN A 113 0.77 1.35 7.83
CA GLN A 113 -0.51 0.65 7.83
C GLN A 113 -1.11 0.60 6.41
N ALA A 114 -1.23 1.75 5.75
CA ALA A 114 -1.75 1.82 4.39
C ALA A 114 -0.88 0.99 3.41
N LYS A 115 0.45 1.11 3.49
CA LYS A 115 1.37 0.33 2.67
C LYS A 115 1.24 -1.18 2.91
N ARG A 116 1.05 -1.64 4.15
CA ARG A 116 0.82 -3.06 4.44
C ARG A 116 -0.44 -3.59 3.76
N ARG A 117 -1.53 -2.80 3.71
CA ARG A 117 -2.75 -3.15 2.98
C ARG A 117 -2.46 -3.34 1.49
N LEU A 118 -1.78 -2.38 0.89
CA LEU A 118 -1.35 -2.47 -0.51
C LEU A 118 -0.49 -3.72 -0.77
N VAL A 119 0.55 -3.95 0.03
CA VAL A 119 1.46 -5.09 -0.14
C VAL A 119 0.73 -6.43 0.09
N TYR A 120 -0.26 -6.45 0.97
CA TYR A 120 -1.14 -7.61 1.14
C TYR A 120 -1.91 -7.91 -0.15
N THR A 121 -2.63 -6.93 -0.70
CA THR A 121 -3.41 -7.09 -1.94
C THR A 121 -2.52 -7.49 -3.11
N LEU A 122 -1.38 -6.83 -3.30
CA LEU A 122 -0.41 -7.20 -4.34
C LEU A 122 0.12 -8.61 -4.16
N GLY A 123 0.40 -9.04 -2.92
CA GLY A 123 0.81 -10.40 -2.63
C GLY A 123 -0.25 -11.44 -2.99
N ARG A 124 -1.53 -11.16 -2.70
CA ARG A 124 -2.66 -12.03 -3.08
C ARG A 124 -2.81 -12.17 -4.60
N LEU A 125 -2.43 -11.14 -5.35
CA LEU A 125 -2.42 -11.13 -6.82
C LEU A 125 -1.16 -11.76 -7.44
N GLY A 126 -0.20 -12.23 -6.63
CA GLY A 126 1.09 -12.73 -7.14
C GLY A 126 2.04 -11.63 -7.62
N LEU A 127 1.77 -10.37 -7.25
CA LEU A 127 2.52 -9.16 -7.64
C LEU A 127 3.31 -8.56 -6.46
N ALA A 128 3.68 -9.37 -5.47
CA ALA A 128 4.43 -8.91 -4.31
C ALA A 128 5.73 -8.21 -4.74
N PRO A 129 5.96 -6.94 -4.37
CA PRO A 129 7.17 -6.23 -4.75
C PRO A 129 8.39 -6.74 -3.99
N LEU A 130 9.56 -6.67 -4.63
CA LEU A 130 10.85 -6.86 -4.00
C LEU A 130 11.42 -5.50 -3.55
N PRO A 131 12.14 -5.42 -2.43
CA PRO A 131 12.81 -4.19 -2.03
C PRO A 131 13.89 -3.80 -3.04
N LYS A 132 13.93 -2.51 -3.37
CA LYS A 132 14.93 -1.94 -4.26
C LYS A 132 16.35 -2.06 -3.69
N GLN A 133 17.26 -2.63 -4.47
CA GLN A 133 18.65 -2.88 -4.06
C GLN A 133 19.60 -1.70 -4.33
N GLY A 134 19.18 -0.75 -5.17
CA GLY A 134 19.95 0.46 -5.46
C GLY A 134 19.37 1.26 -6.64
N PRO A 135 19.99 2.39 -7.01
CA PRO A 135 19.47 3.26 -8.08
C PRO A 135 19.35 2.56 -9.44
N ALA A 136 20.24 1.61 -9.73
CA ALA A 136 20.28 0.86 -10.99
C ALA A 136 19.34 -0.35 -11.01
N ASP A 137 18.69 -0.71 -9.90
CA ASP A 137 17.75 -1.84 -9.83
C ASP A 137 16.43 -1.46 -10.53
N PRO A 138 16.12 -2.02 -11.71
CA PRO A 138 14.89 -1.68 -12.44
C PRO A 138 13.67 -2.43 -11.90
N PHE A 139 13.86 -3.39 -10.99
CA PHE A 139 12.81 -4.33 -10.59
C PHE A 139 12.26 -4.07 -9.20
N GLY A 140 13.05 -3.49 -8.30
CA GLY A 140 12.63 -3.27 -6.92
C GLY A 140 11.77 -2.02 -6.72
N LEU A 141 10.99 -2.05 -5.64
CA LEU A 141 10.17 -0.97 -5.13
C LEU A 141 10.78 -0.41 -3.83
N ALA A 142 10.79 0.91 -3.70
CA ALA A 142 11.17 1.62 -2.50
C ALA A 142 10.16 2.72 -2.18
N PHE A 143 9.94 2.96 -0.89
CA PHE A 143 9.20 4.09 -0.36
C PHE A 143 10.16 5.02 0.38
N ARG A 144 10.07 6.31 0.07
CA ARG A 144 10.79 7.38 0.75
C ARG A 144 9.78 8.29 1.42
N LEU A 145 9.79 8.29 2.75
CA LEU A 145 8.91 9.12 3.56
C LEU A 145 9.68 10.38 3.94
N LEU A 146 9.36 11.49 3.28
CA LEU A 146 10.05 12.77 3.45
C LEU A 146 9.13 13.80 4.08
N GLU A 147 9.68 14.89 4.57
CA GLU A 147 8.93 16.03 5.09
C GLU A 147 9.46 17.32 4.50
N ASP A 148 8.60 18.34 4.43
CA ASP A 148 9.03 19.67 4.00
C ASP A 148 9.97 20.28 5.05
N GLU A 149 11.07 20.85 4.57
CA GLU A 149 12.08 21.50 5.39
C GLU A 149 12.01 23.03 5.21
N PRO A 150 12.07 23.83 6.29
CA PRO A 150 12.07 25.28 6.18
C PRO A 150 13.21 25.79 5.28
N GLY A 151 12.86 26.62 4.29
CA GLY A 151 13.82 27.19 3.34
C GLY A 151 14.25 26.26 2.21
N GLN A 152 13.70 25.04 2.13
CA GLN A 152 13.90 24.13 1.00
C GLN A 152 12.66 24.12 0.09
N PRO A 153 12.81 23.71 -1.19
CA PRO A 153 11.66 23.42 -2.03
C PRO A 153 10.77 22.34 -1.40
N PRO A 154 9.45 22.39 -1.60
CA PRO A 154 8.55 21.33 -1.13
C PRO A 154 8.96 19.96 -1.66
N VAL A 155 8.70 18.92 -0.86
CA VAL A 155 8.92 17.53 -1.24
C VAL A 155 8.17 17.25 -2.55
N LYS A 156 8.92 16.81 -3.57
CA LYS A 156 8.32 16.31 -4.80
C LYS A 156 7.78 14.90 -4.56
N ILE A 157 6.46 14.83 -4.44
CA ILE A 157 5.69 13.60 -4.30
C ILE A 157 5.59 12.91 -5.67
N GLY A 158 5.55 11.58 -5.67
CA GLY A 158 5.30 10.78 -6.86
C GLY A 158 6.24 9.59 -7.01
N HIS A 159 6.20 8.96 -8.18
CA HIS A 159 6.98 7.79 -8.53
C HIS A 159 8.12 8.12 -9.52
N ASP A 160 9.32 7.58 -9.25
CA ASP A 160 10.45 7.58 -10.18
C ASP A 160 11.17 6.22 -10.16
N ARG A 161 11.09 5.47 -11.28
CA ARG A 161 11.79 4.18 -11.51
C ARG A 161 11.74 3.23 -10.31
N GLY A 162 10.55 2.98 -9.78
CA GLY A 162 10.33 2.11 -8.62
C GLY A 162 10.63 2.76 -7.27
N THR A 163 10.79 4.08 -7.21
CA THR A 163 10.89 4.83 -5.95
C THR A 163 9.65 5.70 -5.80
N VAL A 164 8.80 5.36 -4.84
CA VAL A 164 7.64 6.17 -4.46
C VAL A 164 8.05 7.12 -3.34
N THR A 165 7.88 8.41 -3.56
CA THR A 165 8.17 9.46 -2.58
C THR A 165 6.86 10.06 -2.09
N LEU A 166 6.67 10.07 -0.77
CA LEU A 166 5.52 10.70 -0.11
C LEU A 166 5.99 11.79 0.83
N ASN A 167 5.16 12.83 0.96
CA ASN A 167 5.30 13.75 2.08
C ASN A 167 4.54 13.16 3.27
N VAL A 168 5.20 13.01 4.42
CA VAL A 168 4.58 12.42 5.62
C VAL A 168 3.40 13.23 6.15
N ALA A 169 3.31 14.51 5.81
CA ALA A 169 2.14 15.35 6.11
C ALA A 169 0.86 14.83 5.46
N GLU A 170 0.94 14.06 4.38
CA GLU A 170 -0.24 13.39 3.79
C GLU A 170 -0.92 12.41 4.74
N ALA A 171 -0.24 11.97 5.80
CA ALA A 171 -0.84 11.14 6.83
C ALA A 171 -1.82 11.90 7.76
N ASP A 172 -1.87 13.22 7.65
CA ASP A 172 -2.80 14.06 8.41
C ASP A 172 -4.03 14.41 7.56
N ASP A 173 -5.21 14.27 8.16
CA ASP A 173 -6.49 14.39 7.45
C ASP A 173 -6.75 15.84 6.99
N ASP A 174 -6.37 16.82 7.81
CA ASP A 174 -6.45 18.25 7.52
C ASP A 174 -5.54 18.67 6.37
N HIS A 175 -4.32 18.13 6.31
CA HIS A 175 -3.41 18.37 5.19
C HIS A 175 -4.00 17.83 3.88
N ARG A 176 -4.56 16.62 3.88
CA ARG A 176 -5.17 16.03 2.68
C ARG A 176 -6.39 16.84 2.22
N GLU A 177 -7.24 17.26 3.14
CA GLU A 177 -8.40 18.09 2.82
C GLU A 177 -7.98 19.45 2.23
N ALA A 178 -6.94 20.08 2.77
CA ALA A 178 -6.39 21.32 2.23
C ALA A 178 -5.84 21.13 0.81
N GLN A 179 -5.15 20.02 0.53
CA GLN A 179 -4.67 19.70 -0.82
C GLN A 179 -5.82 19.47 -1.80
N ARG A 180 -6.86 18.74 -1.39
CA ARG A 180 -8.07 18.50 -2.18
C ARG A 180 -8.71 19.81 -2.66
N VAL A 181 -8.93 20.74 -1.73
CA VAL A 181 -9.52 22.05 -2.03
C VAL A 181 -8.62 22.85 -2.97
N ARG A 182 -7.30 22.81 -2.77
CA ARG A 182 -6.33 23.56 -3.58
C ARG A 182 -6.22 23.04 -5.02
N LEU A 183 -6.29 21.72 -5.21
CA LEU A 183 -6.10 21.09 -6.53
C LEU A 183 -7.41 20.80 -7.25
N HIS A 184 -8.57 21.02 -6.61
CA HIS A 184 -9.88 20.67 -7.14
C HIS A 184 -10.01 19.20 -7.55
N GLU A 185 -9.29 18.32 -6.86
CA GLU A 185 -9.29 16.88 -7.09
C GLU A 185 -10.21 16.17 -6.09
N GLN A 186 -10.54 14.90 -6.35
CA GLN A 186 -11.25 14.07 -5.39
C GLN A 186 -10.32 13.67 -4.22
N ASP A 187 -10.90 13.42 -3.04
CA ASP A 187 -10.17 12.97 -1.85
C ASP A 187 -9.33 11.71 -2.13
N ARG A 188 -8.01 11.82 -2.07
CA ARG A 188 -7.12 10.65 -2.09
C ARG A 188 -6.83 10.23 -0.65
N THR A 189 -7.34 9.06 -0.26
CA THR A 189 -6.85 8.41 0.98
C THR A 189 -5.37 8.06 0.84
N LEU A 190 -4.64 7.95 1.95
CA LEU A 190 -3.23 7.46 1.93
C LEU A 190 -3.08 6.17 1.11
N LEU A 191 -3.99 5.22 1.30
CA LEU A 191 -3.96 3.95 0.56
C LEU A 191 -4.26 4.15 -0.94
N GLY A 192 -5.19 5.05 -1.28
CA GLY A 192 -5.48 5.41 -2.67
C GLY A 192 -4.26 5.97 -3.38
N HIS A 193 -3.58 6.92 -2.75
CA HIS A 193 -2.35 7.50 -3.30
C HIS A 193 -1.22 6.46 -3.42
N LEU A 194 -1.01 5.62 -2.41
CA LEU A 194 -0.03 4.53 -2.50
C LEU A 194 -0.34 3.55 -3.64
N ARG A 195 -1.62 3.24 -3.89
CA ARG A 195 -2.03 2.41 -5.03
C ARG A 195 -1.72 3.07 -6.36
N HIS A 196 -2.02 4.37 -6.49
CA HIS A 196 -1.73 5.16 -7.68
C HIS A 196 -0.22 5.14 -8.01
N GLU A 197 0.62 5.52 -7.05
CA GLU A 197 2.08 5.55 -7.27
C GLU A 197 2.67 4.16 -7.53
N THR A 198 2.12 3.15 -6.88
CA THR A 198 2.54 1.76 -7.12
C THR A 198 2.04 1.25 -8.47
N ALA A 199 0.93 1.77 -9.01
CA ALA A 199 0.48 1.43 -10.36
C ALA A 199 1.45 1.93 -11.43
N HIS A 200 2.06 3.10 -11.26
CA HIS A 200 3.18 3.53 -12.11
C HIS A 200 4.37 2.57 -12.03
N TYR A 201 4.73 2.13 -10.82
CA TYR A 201 5.75 1.09 -10.65
C TYR A 201 5.38 -0.21 -11.38
N LEU A 202 4.12 -0.68 -11.28
CA LEU A 202 3.69 -1.91 -11.96
C LEU A 202 3.77 -1.76 -13.49
N GLN A 203 3.39 -0.61 -14.04
CA GLN A 203 3.53 -0.34 -15.48
C GLN A 203 5.00 -0.37 -15.91
N TYR A 204 5.86 0.33 -15.16
CA TYR A 204 7.29 0.36 -15.42
C TYR A 204 7.91 -1.04 -15.33
N ARG A 205 7.54 -1.82 -14.31
CA ARG A 205 8.09 -3.14 -14.02
C ARG A 205 7.64 -4.22 -15.00
N TRP A 206 6.39 -4.19 -15.44
CA TRP A 206 5.76 -5.32 -16.13
C TRP A 206 5.23 -5.01 -17.53
N ILE A 207 5.12 -3.74 -17.92
CA ILE A 207 4.47 -3.35 -19.17
C ILE A 207 5.44 -2.64 -20.13
N ALA A 208 6.12 -1.57 -19.68
CA ALA A 208 6.79 -0.58 -20.55
C ALA A 208 7.68 -1.17 -21.66
N ASP A 209 8.50 -2.17 -21.32
CA ASP A 209 9.46 -2.81 -22.24
C ASP A 209 9.01 -4.21 -22.69
N THR A 210 7.70 -4.44 -22.79
CA THR A 210 7.11 -5.73 -23.17
C THR A 210 6.11 -5.57 -24.31
N PRO A 211 5.71 -6.66 -25.00
CA PRO A 211 4.63 -6.61 -25.98
C PRO A 211 3.30 -6.07 -25.43
N ALA A 212 3.08 -6.15 -24.11
CA ALA A 212 1.88 -5.63 -23.46
C ALA A 212 1.76 -4.10 -23.52
N ALA A 213 2.87 -3.38 -23.77
CA ALA A 213 2.85 -1.93 -23.94
C ALA A 213 1.91 -1.49 -25.08
N ALA A 214 1.84 -2.26 -26.18
CA ALA A 214 0.92 -1.96 -27.28
C ALA A 214 -0.55 -2.06 -26.85
N THR A 215 -0.90 -3.08 -26.07
CA THR A 215 -2.25 -3.25 -25.52
C THR A 215 -2.58 -2.13 -24.53
N CYS A 216 -1.62 -1.76 -23.67
CA CYS A 216 -1.78 -0.63 -22.75
C CYS A 216 -2.07 0.67 -23.51
N ARG A 217 -1.32 0.94 -24.59
CA ARG A 217 -1.54 2.13 -25.43
C ARG A 217 -2.87 2.12 -26.16
N ALA A 218 -3.32 0.95 -26.61
CA ALA A 218 -4.62 0.81 -27.25
C ALA A 218 -5.79 1.10 -26.29
N ALA A 219 -5.60 0.82 -24.99
CA ALA A 219 -6.63 1.04 -23.97
C ALA A 219 -6.62 2.47 -23.39
N PHE A 220 -5.44 3.01 -23.06
CA PHE A 220 -5.30 4.25 -22.29
C PHE A 220 -4.77 5.44 -23.11
N GLY A 221 -4.27 5.18 -24.33
CA GLY A 221 -3.57 6.16 -25.15
C GLY A 221 -2.05 6.08 -25.02
N ASP A 222 -1.35 6.90 -25.81
CA ASP A 222 0.12 6.87 -25.89
C ASP A 222 0.77 7.66 -24.74
N GLU A 223 1.34 6.94 -23.77
CA GLU A 223 1.99 7.50 -22.59
C GLU A 223 3.28 8.28 -22.89
N ARG A 224 3.76 8.26 -24.14
CA ARG A 224 4.94 9.01 -24.59
C ARG A 224 4.64 10.47 -24.88
N ALA A 225 3.39 10.90 -24.78
CA ALA A 225 3.03 12.31 -24.84
C ALA A 225 3.79 13.13 -23.78
N ASP A 226 4.01 14.42 -24.04
CA ASP A 226 4.72 15.27 -23.09
C ASP A 226 3.89 15.45 -21.82
N TYR A 227 4.33 14.78 -20.75
CA TYR A 227 3.65 14.74 -19.47
C TYR A 227 3.47 16.14 -18.85
N ALA A 228 4.52 16.97 -18.88
CA ALA A 228 4.48 18.29 -18.27
C ALA A 228 3.51 19.22 -19.01
N GLN A 229 3.52 19.19 -20.33
CA GLN A 229 2.59 19.95 -21.16
C GLN A 229 1.15 19.48 -20.98
N ALA A 230 0.93 18.16 -20.86
CA ALA A 230 -0.39 17.59 -20.65
C ALA A 230 -1.00 18.03 -19.32
N LEU A 231 -0.24 17.98 -18.23
CA LEU A 231 -0.67 18.47 -16.91
C LEU A 231 -0.92 19.98 -16.92
N GLN A 232 -0.03 20.77 -17.53
CA GLN A 232 -0.24 22.22 -17.65
C GLN A 232 -1.57 22.54 -18.36
N ARG A 233 -1.88 21.82 -19.44
CA ARG A 233 -3.16 21.97 -20.16
C ARG A 233 -4.34 21.58 -19.26
N HIS A 234 -4.25 20.47 -18.54
CA HIS A 234 -5.31 20.01 -17.63
C HIS A 234 -5.62 21.05 -16.55
N TYR A 235 -4.61 21.60 -15.88
CA TYR A 235 -4.83 22.62 -14.85
C TYR A 235 -5.28 23.97 -15.42
N ALA A 236 -4.91 24.31 -16.65
CA ALA A 236 -5.30 25.56 -17.29
C ALA A 236 -6.74 25.52 -17.85
N LEU A 237 -7.16 24.40 -18.42
CA LEU A 237 -8.42 24.28 -19.16
C LEU A 237 -9.46 23.39 -18.47
N GLY A 238 -9.06 22.62 -17.47
CA GLY A 238 -9.86 21.57 -16.87
C GLY A 238 -9.90 20.28 -17.71
N PRO A 239 -10.57 19.22 -17.22
CA PRO A 239 -10.79 17.99 -17.97
C PRO A 239 -11.78 18.22 -19.14
N PRO A 240 -11.73 17.39 -20.21
CA PRO A 240 -12.73 17.41 -21.28
C PRO A 240 -14.16 17.28 -20.74
N PRO A 241 -15.19 17.99 -21.27
CA PRO A 241 -16.55 17.97 -20.68
C PRO A 241 -17.20 16.58 -20.56
N ASP A 242 -16.81 15.64 -21.41
CA ASP A 242 -17.28 14.26 -21.47
C ASP A 242 -16.36 13.25 -20.78
N TRP A 243 -15.34 13.70 -20.03
CA TRP A 243 -14.34 12.84 -19.39
C TRP A 243 -14.96 11.68 -18.59
N ALA A 244 -16.09 11.93 -17.91
CA ALA A 244 -16.76 10.95 -17.05
C ALA A 244 -17.34 9.73 -17.81
N GLN A 245 -17.44 9.81 -19.14
CA GLN A 245 -17.86 8.69 -19.98
C GLN A 245 -16.68 7.77 -20.35
N HIS A 246 -15.45 8.23 -20.17
CA HIS A 246 -14.24 7.57 -20.69
C HIS A 246 -13.20 7.26 -19.62
N HIS A 247 -13.17 8.02 -18.53
CA HIS A 247 -12.15 7.94 -17.49
C HIS A 247 -12.74 7.79 -16.11
N ILE A 248 -12.00 7.14 -15.21
CA ILE A 248 -12.45 6.90 -13.83
C ILE A 248 -12.43 8.16 -12.96
N SER A 249 -11.63 9.16 -13.34
CA SER A 249 -11.52 10.45 -12.66
C SER A 249 -11.20 11.57 -13.66
N ALA A 250 -11.43 12.82 -13.25
CA ALA A 250 -11.04 13.97 -14.06
C ALA A 250 -9.52 13.99 -14.29
N TYR A 251 -8.73 13.63 -13.28
CA TYR A 251 -7.27 13.60 -13.37
C TYR A 251 -6.75 12.51 -14.31
N ALA A 252 -7.42 11.35 -14.37
CA ALA A 252 -7.13 10.30 -15.34
C ALA A 252 -7.16 10.81 -16.80
N SER A 253 -8.05 11.77 -17.12
CA SER A 253 -8.11 12.38 -18.46
C SER A 253 -6.92 13.29 -18.80
N ALA A 254 -6.08 13.63 -17.81
CA ALA A 254 -4.96 14.54 -18.02
C ALA A 254 -3.86 13.93 -18.90
N HIS A 255 -3.57 12.64 -18.74
CA HIS A 255 -2.49 11.96 -19.44
C HIS A 255 -2.69 10.43 -19.43
N PRO A 256 -2.35 9.67 -20.50
CA PRO A 256 -2.50 8.20 -20.52
C PRO A 256 -1.78 7.46 -19.38
N TRP A 257 -0.66 8.03 -18.92
CA TRP A 257 0.07 7.49 -17.77
C TRP A 257 -0.74 7.57 -16.48
N GLU A 258 -1.51 8.64 -16.31
CA GLU A 258 -2.40 8.87 -15.16
C GLU A 258 -3.67 8.04 -15.27
N ASP A 259 -4.21 7.89 -16.48
CA ASP A 259 -5.37 7.03 -16.72
C ASP A 259 -5.11 5.56 -16.31
N TRP A 260 -3.95 5.04 -16.69
CA TRP A 260 -3.49 3.73 -16.21
C TRP A 260 -3.43 3.66 -14.68
N ALA A 261 -2.79 4.64 -14.04
CA ALA A 261 -2.55 4.61 -12.60
C ALA A 261 -3.85 4.72 -11.79
N GLU A 262 -4.73 5.64 -12.17
CA GLU A 262 -6.05 5.82 -11.57
C GLU A 262 -6.94 4.60 -11.79
N THR A 263 -6.96 4.03 -13.00
CA THR A 263 -7.73 2.83 -13.31
C THR A 263 -7.22 1.63 -12.51
N CYS A 264 -5.89 1.42 -12.44
CA CYS A 264 -5.29 0.35 -11.65
C CYS A 264 -5.60 0.51 -10.15
N ALA A 265 -5.47 1.72 -9.62
CA ALA A 265 -5.79 2.03 -8.23
C ALA A 265 -7.27 1.77 -7.91
N HIS A 266 -8.17 2.11 -8.85
CA HIS A 266 -9.59 1.82 -8.72
C HIS A 266 -9.89 0.31 -8.77
N CYS A 267 -9.26 -0.44 -9.68
CA CYS A 267 -9.37 -1.89 -9.73
C CYS A 267 -8.93 -2.54 -8.41
N LEU A 268 -7.81 -2.10 -7.82
CA LEU A 268 -7.35 -2.57 -6.51
C LEU A 268 -8.34 -2.23 -5.39
N LEU A 269 -8.99 -1.06 -5.44
CA LEU A 269 -10.05 -0.71 -4.50
C LEU A 269 -11.26 -1.65 -4.62
N VAL A 270 -11.72 -1.91 -5.84
CA VAL A 270 -12.86 -2.81 -6.10
C VAL A 270 -12.55 -4.23 -5.62
N LEU A 271 -11.33 -4.73 -5.88
CA LEU A 271 -10.89 -6.04 -5.40
C LEU A 271 -10.95 -6.15 -3.88
N ASP A 272 -10.41 -5.16 -3.16
CA ASP A 272 -10.45 -5.15 -1.68
C ASP A 272 -11.90 -5.05 -1.15
N ALA A 273 -12.79 -4.34 -1.84
CA ALA A 273 -14.20 -4.24 -1.47
C ALA A 273 -14.94 -5.56 -1.67
N VAL A 274 -14.73 -6.24 -2.81
CA VAL A 274 -15.31 -7.56 -3.12
C VAL A 274 -14.78 -8.61 -2.14
N GLU A 275 -13.48 -8.60 -1.84
CA GLU A 275 -12.89 -9.53 -0.86
C GLU A 275 -13.48 -9.32 0.54
N THR A 276 -13.70 -8.05 0.93
CA THR A 276 -14.38 -7.73 2.18
C THR A 276 -15.80 -8.29 2.21
N ALA A 277 -16.60 -8.07 1.16
CA ALA A 277 -17.96 -8.57 1.08
C ALA A 277 -18.01 -10.12 1.15
N SER A 278 -17.16 -10.78 0.37
CA SER A 278 -17.03 -12.24 0.35
C SER A 278 -16.68 -12.81 1.73
N ALA A 279 -15.76 -12.18 2.45
CA ALA A 279 -15.34 -12.62 3.77
C ALA A 279 -16.42 -12.45 4.86
N TRP A 280 -17.43 -11.60 4.63
CA TRP A 280 -18.65 -11.51 5.45
C TRP A 280 -19.76 -12.46 5.00
N GLY A 281 -19.48 -13.37 4.08
CA GLY A 281 -20.42 -14.38 3.60
C GLY A 281 -21.36 -13.89 2.50
N LEU A 282 -21.12 -12.72 1.90
CA LEU A 282 -21.86 -12.34 0.69
C LEU A 282 -21.41 -13.24 -0.46
N GLN A 283 -22.32 -14.07 -0.95
CA GLN A 283 -22.10 -14.97 -2.07
C GLN A 283 -23.13 -14.70 -3.16
N LEU A 284 -22.69 -14.70 -4.41
CA LEU A 284 -23.60 -14.65 -5.55
C LEU A 284 -24.17 -16.06 -5.78
N SER A 285 -25.47 -16.23 -5.58
CA SER A 285 -26.15 -17.54 -5.66
C SER A 285 -26.56 -17.95 -7.09
N GLY A 286 -26.10 -17.24 -8.12
CA GLY A 286 -26.50 -17.42 -9.52
C GLY A 286 -26.96 -16.11 -10.16
N PRO A 287 -27.24 -16.07 -11.48
CA PRO A 287 -27.80 -14.89 -12.13
C PRO A 287 -29.17 -14.56 -11.53
N ALA A 288 -29.42 -13.29 -11.23
CA ALA A 288 -30.78 -12.82 -10.98
C ALA A 288 -31.59 -13.11 -12.25
N GLN A 289 -32.73 -13.79 -12.12
CA GLN A 289 -33.70 -13.82 -13.22
C GLN A 289 -34.16 -12.38 -13.42
N THR A 290 -33.68 -11.74 -14.49
CA THR A 290 -34.20 -10.46 -14.95
C THR A 290 -35.64 -10.69 -15.41
N ALA A 291 -36.60 -10.15 -14.68
CA ALA A 291 -38.01 -10.10 -15.08
C ALA A 291 -38.23 -9.06 -16.18
#